data_AF-A0AAW8TIB2-F1
#
_entry.id   AF-A0AAW8TIB2-F1
#
_cell.length_a   1.000
_cell.length_b   1.000
_cell.length_c   1.000
_cell.angle_alpha   90.00
_cell.angle_beta   90.00
_cell.angle_gamma   90.00
#
_symmetry.space_group_name_H-M   'P 1'
#
loop_
_entity.id
_entity.type
_entity.pdbx_description
1 polymer ?
#
loop_
_entity_poly.entity_id
_entity_poly.type
_entity_poly.pdbx_seq_one_letter_code
_entity_poly.pdbx_strand_id
1 'polypeptide(L)'
;MNKNIKYSQNFLTSEKVLNQIIKQLNLKETDTVYEIGTGKGHLTTKLAKISKQVTSIELDSHLFNLSSEKLKLNTRVTLIHQDILQFQFPNKQRYKIVGSIPYHLSTQIIKKVVFESHASDIYLIVEEGFYKRTLDIHRTLGLLLHTQVSIQQLLKLPAECFHPKPKVNSVLIKLTRHTTDVPDKYWKLYTYFVSKWVNREYRQLFTKNQFHQAMKHAKVNNLSTVTYEQVLSIFNSYLLFNGRK
;
A
#
# COMPACT_ATOMS: atom_id res chain seq x y z
N MET A 1 -6.84 10.88 23.97
CA MET A 1 -5.64 11.71 23.72
C MET A 1 -5.72 12.26 22.29
N ASN A 2 -6.11 13.53 22.14
CA ASN A 2 -6.13 14.22 20.85
C ASN A 2 -4.69 14.42 20.37
N LYS A 3 -4.16 13.50 19.56
CA LYS A 3 -2.94 13.74 18.79
C LYS A 3 -3.25 14.90 17.83
N ASN A 4 -2.53 16.01 17.94
CA ASN A 4 -2.67 17.16 17.04
C ASN A 4 -2.29 16.75 15.60
N ILE A 5 -3.27 16.22 14.84
CA ILE A 5 -3.18 15.87 13.41
C ILE A 5 -2.77 17.10 12.57
N LYS A 6 -3.08 18.31 13.06
CA LYS A 6 -2.83 19.61 12.41
C LYS A 6 -1.39 19.87 11.95
N TYR A 7 -0.38 19.26 12.55
CA TYR A 7 1.03 19.54 12.23
C TYR A 7 1.77 18.40 11.50
N SER A 8 1.12 17.26 11.23
CA SER A 8 1.80 16.09 10.66
C SER A 8 1.53 15.86 9.17
N GLN A 9 0.83 16.77 8.50
CA GLN A 9 0.45 16.62 7.09
C GLN A 9 1.30 17.53 6.20
N ASN A 10 2.03 16.93 5.26
CA ASN A 10 2.76 17.65 4.22
C ASN A 10 1.91 17.64 2.95
N PHE A 11 1.50 18.81 2.47
CA PHE A 11 0.68 18.93 1.26
C PHE A 11 1.57 19.03 0.03
N LEU A 12 1.29 18.24 -1.00
CA LEU A 12 1.93 18.41 -2.29
C LEU A 12 1.42 19.69 -2.96
N THR A 13 2.29 20.69 -3.11
CA THR A 13 1.93 22.03 -3.63
C THR A 13 2.49 22.31 -5.01
N SER A 14 3.52 21.57 -5.45
CA SER A 14 4.13 21.76 -6.76
C SER A 14 3.20 21.29 -7.89
N GLU A 15 2.69 22.23 -8.70
CA GLU A 15 1.84 21.91 -9.85
C GLU A 15 2.58 21.08 -10.91
N LYS A 16 3.86 21.37 -11.15
CA LYS A 16 4.70 20.59 -12.08
C LYS A 16 4.72 19.12 -11.67
N VAL A 17 4.91 18.85 -10.38
CA VAL A 17 4.97 17.49 -9.84
C VAL A 17 3.59 16.82 -9.85
N LEU A 18 2.53 17.55 -9.49
CA LEU A 18 1.16 17.04 -9.62
C LEU A 18 0.86 16.59 -11.06
N ASN A 19 1.26 17.37 -12.06
CA ASN A 19 1.07 17.00 -13.47
C ASN A 19 1.89 15.76 -13.86
N GLN A 20 3.10 15.60 -13.33
CA GLN A 20 3.90 14.38 -13.53
C GLN A 20 3.23 13.16 -12.88
N ILE A 21 2.72 13.30 -11.65
CA ILE A 21 1.99 12.22 -10.96
C ILE A 21 0.79 11.78 -11.80
N ILE A 22 -0.05 12.73 -12.23
CA ILE A 22 -1.24 12.43 -13.02
C ILE A 22 -0.90 11.63 -14.29
N LYS A 23 0.19 11.96 -14.98
CA LYS A 23 0.68 11.19 -16.14
C LYS A 23 1.06 9.75 -15.77
N GLN A 24 1.65 9.54 -14.59
CA GLN A 24 2.07 8.22 -14.10
C GLN A 24 0.88 7.33 -13.66
N LEU A 25 -0.26 7.93 -13.29
CA LEU A 25 -1.45 7.17 -12.86
C LEU A 25 -2.13 6.41 -14.02
N ASN A 26 -1.86 6.79 -15.27
CA ASN A 26 -2.45 6.20 -16.48
C ASN A 26 -3.97 6.00 -16.35
N LEU A 27 -4.66 7.06 -15.91
CA LEU A 27 -6.11 7.06 -15.68
C LEU A 27 -6.86 7.16 -17.01
N LYS A 28 -8.00 6.47 -17.08
CA LYS A 28 -8.96 6.52 -18.19
C LYS A 28 -10.26 7.17 -17.73
N GLU A 29 -11.04 7.65 -18.69
CA GLU A 29 -12.38 8.22 -18.44
C GLU A 29 -13.39 7.22 -17.89
N THR A 30 -13.09 5.92 -17.97
CA THR A 30 -13.89 4.85 -17.40
C THR A 30 -13.48 4.47 -15.98
N ASP A 31 -12.34 4.95 -15.48
CA ASP A 31 -11.83 4.58 -14.17
C ASP A 31 -12.63 5.25 -13.05
N THR A 32 -12.93 4.47 -12.01
CA THR A 32 -13.38 4.98 -10.70
C THR A 32 -12.17 5.04 -9.77
N VAL A 33 -11.99 6.18 -9.10
CA VAL A 33 -10.83 6.42 -8.23
C VAL A 33 -11.28 6.66 -6.80
N TYR A 34 -10.64 5.97 -5.86
CA TYR A 34 -10.72 6.29 -4.44
C TYR A 34 -9.45 7.03 -4.03
N GLU A 35 -9.60 8.27 -3.56
CA GLU A 35 -8.51 9.09 -3.06
C GLU A 35 -8.41 9.00 -1.52
N ILE A 36 -7.20 8.78 -1.01
CA ILE A 36 -6.92 8.78 0.43
C ILE A 36 -6.35 10.15 0.81
N GLY A 37 -7.14 10.92 1.54
CA GLY A 37 -6.85 12.29 1.96
C GLY A 37 -7.08 13.30 0.84
N THR A 38 -8.19 14.03 0.92
CA THR A 38 -8.50 15.13 -0.01
C THR A 38 -7.50 16.28 0.16
N GLY A 39 -7.10 16.56 1.40
CA GLY A 39 -6.30 17.72 1.73
C GLY A 39 -6.95 19.02 1.22
N LYS A 40 -6.17 19.84 0.53
CA LYS A 40 -6.65 21.09 -0.12
C LYS A 40 -7.31 20.86 -1.49
N GLY A 41 -7.54 19.60 -1.88
CA GLY A 41 -8.22 19.21 -3.13
C GLY A 41 -7.41 19.39 -4.42
N HIS A 42 -6.10 19.65 -4.35
CA HIS A 42 -5.27 19.87 -5.56
C HIS A 42 -5.19 18.63 -6.45
N LEU A 43 -5.00 17.45 -5.83
CA LEU A 43 -4.96 16.18 -6.54
C LEU A 43 -6.36 15.77 -6.98
N THR A 44 -7.35 15.82 -6.09
CA THR A 44 -8.77 15.56 -6.36
C THR A 44 -9.29 16.28 -7.61
N THR A 45 -9.01 17.58 -7.75
CA THR A 45 -9.44 18.35 -8.93
C THR A 45 -8.83 17.80 -10.22
N LYS A 46 -7.57 17.37 -10.21
CA LYS A 46 -6.91 16.82 -11.40
C LYS A 46 -7.37 15.40 -11.71
N LEU A 47 -7.62 14.57 -10.69
CA LEU A 47 -8.22 13.24 -10.85
C LEU A 47 -9.60 13.33 -11.51
N ALA A 48 -10.47 14.24 -11.02
CA ALA A 48 -11.84 14.38 -11.50
C ALA A 48 -11.95 14.89 -12.95
N LYS A 49 -10.91 15.56 -13.47
CA LYS A 49 -10.85 15.96 -14.88
C LYS A 49 -10.73 14.77 -15.83
N ILE A 50 -10.15 13.67 -15.37
CA ILE A 50 -9.83 12.52 -16.23
C ILE A 50 -10.75 11.35 -15.92
N SER A 51 -10.96 11.01 -14.64
CA SER A 51 -11.69 9.81 -14.24
C SER A 51 -13.22 9.96 -14.36
N LYS A 52 -13.92 8.82 -14.44
CA LYS A 52 -15.38 8.77 -14.41
C LYS A 52 -15.92 9.40 -13.13
N GLN A 53 -15.34 8.98 -12.00
CA GLN A 53 -15.74 9.39 -10.66
C GLN A 53 -14.54 9.33 -9.73
N VAL A 54 -14.49 10.26 -8.78
CA VAL A 54 -13.51 10.31 -7.69
C VAL A 54 -14.26 10.33 -6.37
N THR A 55 -14.01 9.35 -5.51
CA THR A 55 -14.44 9.36 -4.11
C THR A 55 -13.25 9.67 -3.24
N SER A 56 -13.22 10.82 -2.56
CA SER A 56 -12.10 11.20 -1.68
C SER A 56 -12.50 11.07 -0.23
N ILE A 57 -11.66 10.39 0.56
CA ILE A 57 -11.88 10.12 1.98
C ILE A 57 -10.93 11.01 2.78
N GLU A 58 -11.49 11.94 3.56
CA GLU A 58 -10.74 12.85 4.43
C GLU A 58 -11.18 12.68 5.88
N LEU A 59 -10.23 12.65 6.81
CA LEU A 59 -10.50 12.53 8.24
C LEU A 59 -10.58 13.90 8.91
N ASP A 60 -9.77 14.86 8.46
CA ASP A 60 -9.73 16.20 9.03
C ASP A 60 -10.98 16.99 8.61
N SER A 61 -11.81 17.36 9.60
CA SER A 61 -13.08 18.05 9.34
C SER A 61 -12.90 19.43 8.72
N HIS A 62 -11.78 20.11 9.01
CA HIS A 62 -11.51 21.43 8.44
C HIS A 62 -11.13 21.31 6.96
N LEU A 63 -10.25 20.35 6.62
CA LEU A 63 -9.91 20.06 5.22
C LEU A 63 -11.10 19.51 4.44
N PHE A 64 -11.93 18.68 5.06
CA PHE A 64 -13.18 18.20 4.47
C PHE A 64 -14.11 19.37 4.11
N ASN A 65 -14.36 20.31 5.02
CA ASN A 65 -15.21 21.46 4.76
C ASN A 65 -14.64 22.36 3.66
N LEU A 66 -13.33 22.68 3.73
CA LEU A 66 -12.65 23.51 2.73
C LEU A 66 -12.70 22.88 1.34
N SER A 67 -12.41 21.58 1.25
CA SER A 67 -12.46 20.86 -0.02
C SER A 67 -13.87 20.68 -0.54
N SER A 68 -14.86 20.52 0.34
CA SER A 68 -16.28 20.46 -0.02
C SER A 68 -16.75 21.75 -0.69
N GLU A 69 -16.42 22.91 -0.13
CA GLU A 69 -16.75 24.18 -0.79
C GLU A 69 -16.07 24.34 -2.15
N LYS A 70 -14.78 23.99 -2.23
CA LYS A 70 -13.99 24.08 -3.47
C LYS A 70 -14.50 23.15 -4.57
N LEU A 71 -14.99 21.97 -4.21
CA LEU A 71 -15.36 20.90 -5.15
C LEU A 71 -16.87 20.77 -5.34
N LYS A 72 -17.69 21.62 -4.69
CA LYS A 72 -19.16 21.52 -4.66
C LYS A 72 -19.84 21.43 -6.03
N LEU A 73 -19.27 22.08 -7.06
CA LEU A 73 -19.83 22.10 -8.41
C LEU A 73 -19.33 20.93 -9.29
N ASN A 74 -18.41 20.11 -8.79
CA ASN A 74 -17.86 18.99 -9.54
C ASN A 74 -18.70 17.74 -9.31
N THR A 75 -19.59 17.43 -10.27
CA THR A 75 -20.50 16.27 -10.21
C THR A 75 -19.80 14.92 -10.26
N ARG A 76 -18.51 14.87 -10.60
CA ARG A 76 -17.70 13.65 -10.61
C ARG A 76 -17.01 13.38 -9.28
N VAL A 77 -17.12 14.29 -8.31
CA VAL A 77 -16.45 14.17 -7.02
C VAL A 77 -17.46 13.87 -5.93
N THR A 78 -17.18 12.84 -5.13
CA THR A 78 -17.86 12.55 -3.88
C THR A 78 -16.84 12.68 -2.75
N LEU A 79 -17.13 13.49 -1.74
CA LEU A 79 -16.28 13.61 -0.55
C LEU A 79 -16.92 12.87 0.62
N ILE A 80 -16.10 12.12 1.35
CA ILE A 80 -16.51 11.35 2.53
C ILE A 80 -15.67 11.79 3.72
N HIS A 81 -16.32 12.27 4.79
CA HIS A 81 -15.66 12.60 6.04
C HIS A 81 -15.55 11.35 6.91
N GLN A 82 -14.45 10.60 6.79
CA GLN A 82 -14.25 9.34 7.49
C GLN A 82 -12.76 9.01 7.66
N ASP A 83 -12.45 8.19 8.67
CA ASP A 83 -11.14 7.53 8.78
C ASP A 83 -11.01 6.45 7.69
N ILE A 84 -9.97 6.56 6.85
CA ILE A 84 -9.66 5.57 5.81
C ILE A 84 -9.45 4.16 6.37
N LEU A 85 -8.96 4.03 7.61
CA LEU A 85 -8.77 2.72 8.25
C LEU A 85 -10.12 2.04 8.57
N GLN A 86 -11.18 2.83 8.73
CA GLN A 86 -12.55 2.35 8.98
C GLN A 86 -13.39 2.27 7.70
N PHE A 87 -12.98 2.96 6.64
CA PHE A 87 -13.68 2.95 5.36
C PHE A 87 -13.77 1.53 4.77
N GLN A 88 -14.92 1.21 4.19
CA GLN A 88 -15.17 -0.07 3.54
C GLN A 88 -15.17 0.13 2.04
N PHE A 89 -14.18 -0.46 1.35
CA PHE A 89 -14.10 -0.38 -0.09
C PHE A 89 -15.12 -1.32 -0.77
N PRO A 90 -15.60 -0.99 -1.98
CA PRO A 90 -16.50 -1.88 -2.70
C PRO A 90 -15.78 -3.17 -3.13
N ASN A 91 -16.53 -4.28 -3.18
CA ASN A 91 -16.00 -5.60 -3.53
C ASN A 91 -16.22 -6.00 -5.00
N LYS A 92 -17.20 -5.41 -5.69
CA LYS A 92 -17.67 -5.89 -7.01
C LYS A 92 -17.31 -4.97 -8.19
N GLN A 93 -16.58 -3.89 -7.94
CA GLN A 93 -16.24 -2.90 -8.96
C GLN A 93 -14.72 -2.85 -9.14
N ARG A 94 -14.27 -2.64 -10.38
CA ARG A 94 -12.87 -2.32 -10.64
C ARG A 94 -12.65 -0.84 -10.36
N TYR A 95 -11.73 -0.54 -9.47
CA TYR A 95 -11.33 0.83 -9.14
C TYR A 95 -9.83 0.89 -8.89
N LYS A 96 -9.34 2.12 -8.89
CA LYS A 96 -7.97 2.46 -8.52
C LYS A 96 -8.00 3.20 -7.19
N ILE A 97 -6.93 3.05 -6.40
CA ILE A 97 -6.71 3.86 -5.21
C ILE A 97 -5.54 4.80 -5.46
N VAL A 98 -5.66 6.06 -5.06
CA VAL A 98 -4.59 7.06 -5.14
C VAL A 98 -4.49 7.78 -3.79
N GLY A 99 -3.29 8.09 -3.29
CA GLY A 99 -3.22 8.83 -2.04
C GLY A 99 -1.85 9.36 -1.67
N SER A 100 -1.81 10.56 -1.09
CA SER A 100 -0.63 11.09 -0.42
C SER A 100 -0.75 10.87 1.08
N ILE A 101 -0.26 9.73 1.56
CA ILE A 101 -0.63 9.23 2.87
C ILE A 101 0.30 9.78 3.98
N PRO A 102 -0.23 10.03 5.19
CA PRO A 102 0.59 10.44 6.33
C PRO A 102 1.65 9.38 6.68
N TYR A 103 2.89 9.82 6.89
CA TYR A 103 4.04 8.91 7.08
C TYR A 103 3.89 7.99 8.30
N HIS A 104 3.33 8.52 9.39
CA HIS A 104 3.10 7.76 10.61
C HIS A 104 2.01 6.68 10.47
N LEU A 105 1.17 6.76 9.43
CA LEU A 105 0.12 5.77 9.14
C LEU A 105 0.44 4.89 7.93
N SER A 106 1.60 5.06 7.27
CA SER A 106 1.88 4.37 6.00
C SER A 106 1.74 2.86 6.10
N THR A 107 2.20 2.22 7.19
CA THR A 107 2.03 0.77 7.41
C THR A 107 0.57 0.35 7.55
N GLN A 108 -0.26 1.14 8.23
CA GLN A 108 -1.66 0.79 8.44
C GLN A 108 -2.45 0.98 7.16
N ILE A 109 -2.23 2.10 6.46
CA ILE A 109 -2.94 2.41 5.22
C ILE A 109 -2.54 1.44 4.10
N ILE A 110 -1.25 1.12 3.92
CA ILE A 110 -0.85 0.15 2.89
C ILE A 110 -1.47 -1.23 3.15
N LYS A 111 -1.56 -1.66 4.42
CA LYS A 111 -2.21 -2.91 4.79
C LYS A 111 -3.71 -2.84 4.50
N LYS A 112 -4.37 -1.74 4.87
CA LYS A 112 -5.79 -1.51 4.59
C LYS A 112 -6.10 -1.63 3.10
N VAL A 113 -5.37 -0.90 2.26
CA VAL A 113 -5.65 -0.90 0.81
C VAL A 113 -5.24 -2.20 0.13
N VAL A 114 -4.21 -2.89 0.63
CA VAL A 114 -3.79 -4.17 0.04
C VAL A 114 -4.67 -5.32 0.51
N PHE A 115 -4.99 -5.45 1.79
CA PHE A 115 -5.69 -6.63 2.33
C PHE A 115 -7.21 -6.45 2.49
N GLU A 116 -7.72 -5.21 2.49
CA GLU A 116 -9.15 -4.92 2.69
C GLU A 116 -9.75 -4.12 1.51
N SER A 117 -9.12 -4.20 0.34
CA SER A 117 -9.68 -3.66 -0.90
C SER A 117 -9.38 -4.58 -2.09
N HIS A 118 -10.16 -4.40 -3.15
CA HIS A 118 -10.06 -5.09 -4.44
C HIS A 118 -9.56 -4.17 -5.55
N ALA A 119 -8.87 -3.08 -5.20
CA ALA A 119 -8.30 -2.16 -6.18
C ALA A 119 -7.35 -2.88 -7.13
N SER A 120 -7.45 -2.60 -8.43
CA SER A 120 -6.57 -3.20 -9.45
C SER A 120 -5.18 -2.58 -9.41
N ASP A 121 -5.13 -1.26 -9.27
CA ASP A 121 -3.90 -0.49 -9.12
C ASP A 121 -4.04 0.47 -7.95
N ILE A 122 -2.99 0.55 -7.14
CA ILE A 122 -2.92 1.41 -5.96
C ILE A 122 -1.69 2.30 -6.14
N TYR A 123 -1.87 3.61 -6.03
CA TYR A 123 -0.83 4.61 -6.20
C TYR A 123 -0.67 5.40 -4.91
N LEU A 124 0.47 5.25 -4.24
CA LEU A 124 0.71 5.91 -2.96
C LEU A 124 1.95 6.80 -3.04
N ILE A 125 1.86 7.99 -2.47
CA ILE A 125 3.02 8.81 -2.16
C ILE A 125 3.44 8.49 -0.73
N VAL A 126 4.66 8.00 -0.57
CA VAL A 126 5.23 7.55 0.71
C VAL A 126 6.67 8.04 0.86
N GLU A 127 7.21 8.03 2.08
CA GLU A 127 8.63 8.29 2.29
C GLU A 127 9.50 7.27 1.54
N GLU A 128 10.65 7.71 1.00
CA GLU A 128 11.59 6.83 0.28
C GLU A 128 12.08 5.67 1.18
N GLY A 129 12.33 5.93 2.47
CA GLY A 129 12.69 4.89 3.44
C GLY A 129 11.55 3.91 3.74
N PHE A 130 10.29 4.34 3.66
CA PHE A 130 9.15 3.43 3.77
C PHE A 130 9.03 2.54 2.53
N TYR A 131 9.18 3.10 1.32
CA TYR A 131 9.18 2.30 0.09
C TYR A 131 10.22 1.18 0.13
N LYS A 132 11.47 1.46 0.54
CA LYS A 132 12.50 0.42 0.70
C LYS A 132 12.06 -0.70 1.64
N ARG A 133 11.38 -0.36 2.74
CA ARG A 133 10.82 -1.32 3.69
C ARG A 133 9.68 -2.18 3.12
N THR A 134 9.00 -1.72 2.07
CA THR A 134 7.97 -2.51 1.38
C THR A 134 8.53 -3.54 0.41
N LEU A 135 9.77 -3.34 -0.07
CA LEU A 135 10.47 -4.30 -0.93
C LEU A 135 11.26 -5.35 -0.13
N ASP A 136 11.59 -5.04 1.12
CA ASP A 136 12.41 -5.90 1.96
C ASP A 136 11.61 -7.10 2.48
N ILE A 137 11.83 -8.26 1.85
CA ILE A 137 11.22 -9.55 2.20
C ILE A 137 11.77 -10.15 3.49
N HIS A 138 12.83 -9.59 4.07
CA HIS A 138 13.28 -9.92 5.42
C HIS A 138 12.48 -9.18 6.49
N ARG A 139 11.51 -8.34 6.10
CA ARG A 139 10.58 -7.67 7.01
C ARG A 139 9.19 -8.20 6.77
N THR A 140 8.44 -8.38 7.85
CA THR A 140 7.05 -8.89 7.81
C THR A 140 6.19 -8.10 6.83
N LEU A 141 6.32 -6.77 6.78
CA LEU A 141 5.54 -5.95 5.86
C LEU A 141 5.82 -6.30 4.39
N GLY A 142 7.09 -6.30 3.97
CA GLY A 142 7.44 -6.57 2.58
C GLY A 142 6.99 -7.97 2.16
N LEU A 143 7.30 -8.97 2.98
CA LEU A 143 6.92 -10.36 2.68
C LEU A 143 5.41 -10.56 2.55
N LEU A 144 4.60 -9.91 3.41
CA LEU A 144 3.14 -9.98 3.31
C LEU A 144 2.62 -9.26 2.06
N LEU A 145 3.15 -8.08 1.71
CA LEU A 145 2.66 -7.31 0.55
C LEU A 145 2.91 -8.06 -0.77
N HIS A 146 4.07 -8.69 -0.91
CA HIS A 146 4.44 -9.42 -2.12
C HIS A 146 3.50 -10.59 -2.46
N THR A 147 2.73 -11.11 -1.50
CA THR A 147 1.71 -12.15 -1.77
C THR A 147 0.46 -11.68 -2.50
N GLN A 148 0.29 -10.36 -2.62
CA GLN A 148 -0.92 -9.74 -3.13
C GLN A 148 -0.65 -8.77 -4.27
N VAL A 149 0.50 -8.08 -4.22
CA VAL A 149 0.81 -6.99 -5.13
C VAL A 149 2.27 -6.97 -5.54
N SER A 150 2.52 -6.59 -6.79
CA SER A 150 3.85 -6.18 -7.26
C SER A 150 4.04 -4.69 -6.99
N ILE A 151 5.22 -4.29 -6.52
CA ILE A 151 5.51 -2.92 -6.08
C ILE A 151 6.58 -2.29 -6.97
N GLN A 152 6.27 -1.14 -7.54
CA GLN A 152 7.17 -0.39 -8.42
C GLN A 152 7.26 1.08 -7.99
N GLN A 153 8.47 1.65 -7.97
CA GLN A 153 8.65 3.10 -7.88
C GLN A 153 8.43 3.73 -9.25
N LEU A 154 7.55 4.72 -9.33
CA LEU A 154 7.25 5.45 -10.57
C LEU A 154 7.96 6.81 -10.63
N LEU A 155 8.06 7.50 -9.50
CA LEU A 155 8.60 8.86 -9.47
C LEU A 155 9.27 9.15 -8.13
N LYS A 156 10.43 9.82 -8.15
CA LYS A 156 11.01 10.44 -6.95
C LYS A 156 10.44 11.84 -6.76
N LEU A 157 10.11 12.19 -5.52
CA LEU A 157 9.47 13.43 -5.14
C LEU A 157 10.35 14.14 -4.10
N PRO A 158 11.13 15.16 -4.51
CA PRO A 158 11.94 15.94 -3.60
C PRO A 158 11.08 16.61 -2.50
N ALA A 159 11.63 16.71 -1.29
CA ALA A 159 10.94 17.30 -0.15
C ALA A 159 10.42 18.73 -0.42
N GLU A 160 11.10 19.48 -1.26
CA GLU A 160 10.77 20.86 -1.69
C GLU A 160 9.40 20.96 -2.37
N CYS A 161 8.85 19.85 -2.86
CA CYS A 161 7.56 19.83 -3.53
C CYS A 161 6.37 19.85 -2.55
N PHE A 162 6.65 19.73 -1.25
CA PHE A 162 5.66 19.67 -0.19
C PHE A 162 5.71 20.88 0.75
N HIS A 163 4.56 21.22 1.33
CA HIS A 163 4.45 22.24 2.38
C HIS A 163 3.51 21.78 3.51
N PRO A 164 3.94 21.82 4.78
CA PRO A 164 5.30 22.09 5.25
C PRO A 164 6.33 21.13 4.63
N LYS A 165 7.60 21.57 4.55
CA LYS A 165 8.67 20.78 3.92
C LYS A 165 9.03 19.60 4.86
N PRO A 166 8.91 18.34 4.42
CA PRO A 166 9.35 17.18 5.19
C PRO A 166 10.88 17.11 5.27
N LYS A 167 11.39 16.33 6.23
CA LYS A 167 12.85 16.10 6.40
C LYS A 167 13.42 15.10 5.39
N VAL A 168 12.56 14.36 4.71
CA VAL A 168 12.94 13.25 3.82
C VAL A 168 12.20 13.37 2.50
N ASN A 169 12.81 12.79 1.46
CA ASN A 169 12.17 12.68 0.16
C ASN A 169 11.06 11.62 0.18
N SER A 170 10.13 11.80 -0.76
CA SER A 170 9.05 10.87 -1.01
C SER A 170 9.21 10.21 -2.37
N VAL A 171 8.42 9.18 -2.59
CA VAL A 171 8.30 8.48 -3.86
C VAL A 171 6.84 8.20 -4.16
N LEU A 172 6.47 8.30 -5.43
CA LEU A 172 5.23 7.70 -5.93
C LEU A 172 5.50 6.23 -6.21
N ILE A 173 4.76 5.35 -5.55
CA ILE A 173 4.80 3.91 -5.79
C ILE A 173 3.49 3.45 -6.41
N LYS A 174 3.59 2.42 -7.25
CA LYS A 174 2.47 1.67 -7.79
C LYS A 174 2.48 0.27 -7.18
N LEU A 175 1.36 -0.15 -6.64
CA LEU A 175 1.09 -1.53 -6.27
C LEU A 175 0.07 -2.09 -7.26
N THR A 176 0.46 -3.13 -8.00
CA THR A 176 -0.41 -3.78 -8.99
C THR A 176 -0.89 -5.09 -8.43
N ARG A 177 -2.21 -5.27 -8.35
CA ARG A 177 -2.82 -6.51 -7.88
C ARG A 177 -2.51 -7.65 -8.83
N HIS A 178 -2.09 -8.78 -8.28
CA HIS A 178 -2.02 -10.05 -9.02
C HIS A 178 -2.83 -11.12 -8.29
N THR A 179 -2.95 -12.29 -8.92
CA THR A 179 -3.48 -13.49 -8.26
C THR A 179 -2.66 -13.74 -6.99
N THR A 180 -3.34 -13.98 -5.87
CA THR A 180 -2.63 -14.20 -4.62
C THR A 180 -1.77 -15.46 -4.68
N ASP A 181 -0.55 -15.35 -4.16
CA ASP A 181 0.38 -16.49 -4.04
C ASP A 181 0.02 -17.40 -2.85
N VAL A 182 -0.81 -16.89 -1.93
CA VAL A 182 -1.21 -17.57 -0.69
C VAL A 182 -2.73 -17.61 -0.61
N PRO A 183 -3.38 -18.77 -0.82
CA PRO A 183 -4.82 -18.91 -0.69
C PRO A 183 -5.33 -18.46 0.69
N ASP A 184 -6.53 -17.86 0.74
CA ASP A 184 -7.13 -17.33 1.97
C ASP A 184 -7.20 -18.36 3.11
N LYS A 185 -7.46 -19.64 2.78
CA LYS A 185 -7.47 -20.75 3.74
C LYS A 185 -6.14 -20.91 4.51
N TYR A 186 -5.03 -20.45 3.93
CA TYR A 186 -3.70 -20.48 4.52
C TYR A 186 -3.23 -19.15 5.08
N TRP A 187 -4.00 -18.07 4.93
CA TRP A 187 -3.54 -16.74 5.29
C TRP A 187 -3.13 -16.61 6.76
N LYS A 188 -3.93 -17.16 7.69
CA LYS A 188 -3.59 -17.19 9.13
C LYS A 188 -2.30 -17.98 9.41
N LEU A 189 -2.07 -19.05 8.66
CA LEU A 189 -0.87 -19.87 8.82
C LEU A 189 0.35 -19.20 8.20
N TYR A 190 0.18 -18.54 7.05
CA TYR A 190 1.23 -17.79 6.39
C TYR A 190 1.70 -16.60 7.23
N THR A 191 0.76 -15.83 7.80
CA THR A 191 1.11 -14.72 8.70
C THR A 191 1.88 -15.20 9.94
N TYR A 192 1.49 -16.34 10.52
CA TYR A 192 2.27 -17.00 11.57
C TYR A 192 3.68 -17.40 11.08
N PHE A 193 3.75 -18.08 9.93
CA PHE A 193 5.02 -18.48 9.31
C PHE A 193 5.95 -17.28 9.11
N VAL A 194 5.46 -16.20 8.49
CA VAL A 194 6.20 -14.97 8.24
C VAL A 194 6.74 -14.36 9.54
N SER A 195 5.91 -14.30 10.58
CA SER A 195 6.33 -13.75 11.87
C SER A 195 7.52 -14.53 12.46
N LYS A 196 7.48 -15.86 12.43
CA LYS A 196 8.56 -16.71 12.93
C LYS A 196 9.78 -16.70 12.02
N TRP A 197 9.57 -16.68 10.71
CA TRP A 197 10.61 -16.67 9.70
C TRP A 197 11.49 -15.42 9.79
N VAL A 198 10.86 -14.24 9.83
CA VAL A 198 11.55 -12.95 9.91
C VAL A 198 12.32 -12.81 11.24
N ASN A 199 11.77 -13.33 12.33
CA ASN A 199 12.43 -13.33 13.64
C ASN A 199 13.49 -14.44 13.81
N ARG A 200 13.77 -15.21 12.75
CA ARG A 200 14.73 -16.34 12.76
C ARG A 200 14.37 -17.45 13.76
N GLU A 201 13.09 -17.57 14.09
CA GLU A 201 12.54 -18.60 14.98
C GLU A 201 12.30 -19.93 14.21
N TYR A 202 13.27 -20.36 13.39
CA TYR A 202 13.09 -21.49 12.45
C TYR A 202 12.72 -22.80 13.14
N ARG A 203 13.19 -23.02 14.38
CA ARG A 203 12.86 -24.20 15.18
C ARG A 203 11.39 -24.27 15.61
N GLN A 204 10.66 -23.15 15.57
CA GLN A 204 9.20 -23.13 15.78
C GLN A 204 8.41 -23.46 14.51
N LEU A 205 9.08 -23.45 13.35
CA LEU A 205 8.46 -23.78 12.06
C LEU A 205 8.79 -25.20 11.62
N PHE A 206 10.01 -25.66 11.90
CA PHE A 206 10.52 -26.91 11.37
C PHE A 206 11.38 -27.64 12.40
N THR A 207 11.33 -28.97 12.37
CA THR A 207 12.43 -29.79 12.92
C THR A 207 13.71 -29.59 12.10
N LYS A 208 14.86 -30.01 12.64
CA LYS A 208 16.16 -29.89 11.95
C LYS A 208 16.14 -30.54 10.56
N ASN A 209 15.55 -31.73 10.45
CA ASN A 209 15.48 -32.48 9.18
C ASN A 209 14.54 -31.81 8.19
N GLN A 210 13.35 -31.38 8.64
CA GLN A 210 12.39 -30.66 7.79
C GLN A 210 12.97 -29.34 7.27
N PHE A 211 13.68 -28.58 8.12
CA PHE A 211 14.31 -27.33 7.71
C PHE A 211 15.35 -27.58 6.62
N HIS A 212 16.24 -28.55 6.82
CA HIS A 212 17.25 -28.90 5.82
C HIS A 212 16.62 -29.33 4.48
N GLN A 213 15.58 -30.16 4.52
CA GLN A 213 14.86 -30.59 3.32
C GLN A 213 14.16 -29.43 2.61
N ALA A 214 13.48 -28.55 3.35
CA ALA A 214 12.81 -27.36 2.79
C ALA A 214 13.81 -26.43 2.09
N MET A 215 14.96 -26.18 2.72
CA MET A 215 16.03 -25.34 2.15
C MET A 215 16.62 -25.95 0.89
N LYS A 216 16.89 -27.27 0.90
CA LYS A 216 17.37 -28.01 -0.27
C LYS A 216 16.37 -27.97 -1.42
N HIS A 217 15.09 -28.20 -1.13
CA HIS A 217 14.01 -28.16 -2.12
C HIS A 217 13.86 -26.77 -2.74
N ALA A 218 13.92 -25.71 -1.93
CA ALA A 218 13.86 -24.32 -2.39
C ALA A 218 15.19 -23.82 -3.01
N LYS A 219 16.22 -24.66 -3.08
CA LYS A 219 17.56 -24.32 -3.60
C LYS A 219 18.19 -23.11 -2.90
N VAL A 220 18.00 -23.01 -1.57
CA VAL A 220 18.53 -21.90 -0.77
C VAL A 220 19.85 -22.30 -0.14
N ASN A 221 20.93 -21.67 -0.60
CA ASN A 221 22.28 -21.87 -0.06
C ASN A 221 22.62 -20.85 1.04
N ASN A 222 21.99 -19.66 1.00
CA ASN A 222 22.21 -18.60 1.98
C ASN A 222 20.88 -17.90 2.31
N LEU A 223 20.53 -17.87 3.60
CA LEU A 223 19.32 -17.23 4.12
C LEU A 223 19.34 -15.70 3.97
N SER A 224 20.52 -15.07 3.92
CA SER A 224 20.62 -13.62 3.77
C SER A 224 20.32 -13.14 2.35
N THR A 225 20.25 -14.05 1.37
CA THR A 225 20.00 -13.74 -0.04
C THR A 225 18.83 -14.53 -0.61
N VAL A 226 17.95 -15.04 0.26
CA VAL A 226 16.77 -15.81 -0.14
C VAL A 226 15.83 -14.92 -0.96
N THR A 227 15.28 -15.42 -2.05
CA THR A 227 14.28 -14.68 -2.84
C THR A 227 12.86 -14.90 -2.31
N TYR A 228 11.92 -14.08 -2.77
CA TYR A 228 10.51 -14.22 -2.41
C TYR A 228 9.95 -15.59 -2.80
N GLU A 229 10.24 -16.05 -4.01
CA GLU A 229 9.80 -17.35 -4.56
C GLU A 229 10.36 -18.51 -3.74
N GLN A 230 11.59 -18.37 -3.27
CA GLN A 230 12.21 -19.35 -2.38
C GLN A 230 11.52 -19.39 -1.01
N VAL A 231 11.18 -18.24 -0.43
CA VAL A 231 10.41 -18.19 0.82
C VAL A 231 9.03 -18.82 0.65
N LEU A 232 8.37 -18.59 -0.49
CA LEU A 232 7.08 -19.23 -0.81
C LEU A 232 7.22 -20.75 -0.95
N SER A 233 8.28 -21.23 -1.60
CA SER A 233 8.60 -22.67 -1.69
C SER A 233 8.84 -23.31 -0.32
N ILE A 234 9.53 -22.59 0.58
CA ILE A 234 9.75 -23.04 1.96
C ILE A 234 8.42 -23.08 2.73
N PHE A 235 7.56 -22.07 2.55
CA PHE A 235 6.22 -22.08 3.14
C PHE A 235 5.37 -23.25 2.62
N ASN A 236 5.43 -23.57 1.33
CA ASN A 236 4.73 -24.74 0.79
C ASN A 236 5.24 -26.06 1.40
N SER A 237 6.55 -26.15 1.65
CA SER A 237 7.13 -27.28 2.38
C SER A 237 6.62 -27.34 3.83
N TYR A 238 6.47 -26.19 4.49
CA TYR A 238 5.85 -26.09 5.82
C TYR A 238 4.40 -26.58 5.83
N LEU A 239 3.60 -26.27 4.80
CA LEU A 239 2.23 -26.79 4.68
C LEU A 239 2.20 -28.32 4.55
N LEU A 240 3.07 -28.88 3.70
CA LEU A 240 3.15 -30.32 3.46
C LEU A 240 3.53 -31.10 4.72
N PHE A 241 4.54 -30.65 5.46
CA PHE A 241 4.98 -31.33 6.68
C PHE A 241 3.93 -31.31 7.80
N ASN A 242 3.03 -30.32 7.80
CA ASN A 242 1.97 -30.19 8.80
C ASN A 242 0.62 -30.76 8.32
N GLY A 243 0.58 -31.47 7.18
CA GLY A 243 -0.61 -32.15 6.67
C GLY A 243 -1.73 -31.22 6.18
N ARG A 244 -1.42 -30.00 5.75
CA ARG A 244 -2.42 -29.00 5.32
C ARG A 244 -2.35 -28.83 3.79
N LYS A 245 -3.36 -29.34 3.05
CA LYS A 245 -3.48 -29.24 1.58
C LYS A 245 -4.79 -28.61 1.11
#